data_AF-A0A5M3VSL7-F1
#
_entry.id   AF-A0A5M3VSL7-F1
#
_cell.length_a   1.000
_cell.length_b   1.000
_cell.length_c   1.000
_cell.angle_alpha   90.00
_cell.angle_beta   90.00
_cell.angle_gamma   90.00
#
_symmetry.space_group_name_H-M   'P 1'
#
loop_
_entity.id
_entity.type
_entity.pdbx_description
1 polymer ?
#
loop_
_entity_poly.entity_id
_entity_poly.type
_entity_poly.pdbx_seq_one_letter_code
_entity_poly.pdbx_strand_id
1 'polypeptide(L)'
;MSWVANVMVSIDPDDRPNVEALSEWLRTEAPLRDRPGRGCGFLREITAEDTVWGGWKYPECDVWAGALNHADLKAVLDHIGRMPWRCPNALQVFVMDQEEAFFRVSMLRDGELRQYAPVTPSEEDPDFCPDDL
;
A
#
# COMPACT_ATOMS: atom_id res chain seq x y z
N MET A 1 -3.79 19.50 -11.63
CA MET A 1 -4.53 18.51 -10.81
C MET A 1 -3.49 17.59 -10.18
N SER A 2 -3.59 17.31 -8.88
CA SER A 2 -2.68 16.40 -8.17
C SER A 2 -3.20 14.97 -8.33
N TRP A 3 -2.33 14.00 -8.61
CA TRP A 3 -2.68 12.57 -8.63
C TRP A 3 -2.31 11.98 -7.29
N VAL A 4 -3.24 11.36 -6.57
CA VAL A 4 -3.01 10.83 -5.23
C VAL A 4 -3.42 9.37 -5.16
N ALA A 5 -2.49 8.52 -4.71
CA ALA A 5 -2.75 7.11 -4.43
C ALA A 5 -2.53 6.82 -2.94
N ASN A 6 -3.34 5.94 -2.36
CA ASN A 6 -3.20 5.51 -0.98
C ASN A 6 -2.54 4.13 -0.95
N VAL A 7 -1.50 3.99 -0.14
CA VAL A 7 -0.79 2.72 0.04
C VAL A 7 -0.80 2.35 1.52
N MET A 8 -1.10 1.08 1.80
CA MET A 8 -0.84 0.46 3.09
C MET A 8 -0.02 -0.82 2.91
N VAL A 9 0.87 -1.10 3.86
CA VAL A 9 1.69 -2.30 3.89
C VAL A 9 1.52 -2.94 5.26
N SER A 10 1.03 -4.18 5.28
CA SER A 10 1.00 -5.03 6.47
C SER A 10 2.19 -5.98 6.44
N ILE A 11 2.92 -6.06 7.55
CA ILE A 11 4.18 -6.81 7.66
C ILE A 11 4.24 -7.66 8.93
N ASP A 12 5.21 -8.57 8.97
CA ASP A 12 5.68 -9.15 10.22
C ASP A 12 6.50 -8.13 11.02
N PRO A 13 6.45 -8.11 12.37
CA PRO A 13 7.23 -7.16 13.17
C PRO A 13 8.75 -7.21 12.93
N ASP A 14 9.30 -8.38 12.57
CA ASP A 14 10.73 -8.52 12.26
C ASP A 14 11.13 -7.78 10.95
N ASP A 15 10.15 -7.38 10.14
CA ASP A 15 10.33 -6.66 8.87
C ASP A 15 10.25 -5.12 9.00
N ARG A 16 10.13 -4.58 10.22
CA ARG A 16 10.12 -3.13 10.48
C ARG A 16 11.26 -2.35 9.80
N PRO A 17 12.54 -2.80 9.84
CA PRO A 17 13.62 -2.08 9.15
C PRO A 17 13.42 -1.99 7.64
N ASN A 18 12.77 -2.99 7.03
CA ASN A 18 12.46 -2.98 5.60
C ASN A 18 11.41 -1.91 5.28
N VAL A 19 10.30 -1.85 6.01
CA VAL A 19 9.26 -0.83 5.72
C VAL A 19 9.73 0.60 6.02
N GLU A 20 10.64 0.78 6.98
CA GLU A 20 11.31 2.07 7.20
C GLU A 20 12.18 2.48 6.00
N ALA A 21 12.96 1.54 5.44
CA ALA A 21 13.73 1.76 4.23
C ALA A 21 12.83 2.06 3.02
N LEU A 22 11.70 1.36 2.89
CA LEU A 22 10.68 1.66 1.89
C LEU A 22 10.13 3.08 2.04
N SER A 23 9.80 3.48 3.27
CA SER A 23 9.27 4.82 3.58
C SER A 23 10.27 5.92 3.19
N GLU A 24 11.56 5.71 3.44
CA GLU A 24 12.60 6.65 3.03
C GLU A 24 12.82 6.69 1.51
N TRP A 25 12.79 5.53 0.85
CA TRP A 25 12.87 5.46 -0.61
C TRP A 25 11.69 6.17 -1.27
N LEU A 26 10.47 6.00 -0.75
CA LEU A 26 9.28 6.74 -1.18
C LEU A 26 9.44 8.25 -1.03
N ARG A 27 10.16 8.70 0.02
CA ARG A 27 10.37 10.11 0.34
C ARG A 27 11.35 10.80 -0.59
N THR A 28 12.37 10.07 -1.06
CA THR A 28 13.54 10.69 -1.69
C THR A 28 13.83 10.20 -3.09
N GLU A 29 13.47 8.96 -3.42
CA GLU A 29 13.98 8.27 -4.61
C GLU A 29 12.90 7.77 -5.56
N ALA A 30 11.71 7.46 -5.03
CA ALA A 30 10.62 6.88 -5.81
C ALA A 30 10.26 7.76 -7.02
N PRO A 31 10.14 7.17 -8.22
CA PRO A 31 9.85 7.92 -9.43
C PRO A 31 8.42 8.46 -9.41
N LEU A 32 8.25 9.62 -10.05
CA LEU A 32 6.95 10.22 -10.27
C LEU A 32 6.36 9.75 -11.60
N ARG A 33 5.07 9.45 -11.60
CA ARG A 33 4.30 9.15 -12.79
C ARG A 33 4.24 10.36 -13.73
N ASP A 34 4.52 10.12 -15.01
CA ASP A 34 4.36 11.07 -16.13
C ASP A 34 5.11 12.41 -15.95
N ARG A 35 6.14 12.45 -15.09
CA ARG A 35 6.95 13.66 -14.90
C ARG A 35 8.35 13.38 -14.36
N PRO A 36 9.32 14.26 -14.64
CA PRO A 36 10.62 14.23 -13.97
C PRO A 36 10.47 14.56 -12.48
N GLY A 37 11.29 13.93 -11.64
CA GLY A 37 11.32 14.14 -10.20
C GLY A 37 11.43 12.83 -9.44
N ARG A 38 11.62 12.96 -8.13
CA ARG A 38 11.69 11.85 -7.18
C ARG A 38 11.04 12.24 -5.87
N GLY A 39 10.64 11.25 -5.10
CA GLY A 39 9.98 11.44 -3.81
C GLY A 39 8.49 11.68 -4.01
N CYS A 40 7.69 10.65 -3.73
CA CYS A 40 6.25 10.67 -3.89
C CYS A 40 5.49 10.66 -2.55
N GLY A 41 6.15 10.56 -1.41
CA GLY A 41 5.48 10.54 -0.10
C GLY A 41 6.27 9.72 0.92
N PHE A 42 5.64 9.29 2.00
CA PHE A 42 6.26 8.38 2.96
C PHE A 42 5.17 7.60 3.71
N LEU A 43 5.57 6.50 4.35
CA LEU A 43 4.70 5.70 5.19
C LEU A 43 4.92 6.01 6.67
N ARG A 44 3.86 5.88 7.47
CA ARG A 44 3.91 5.83 8.94
C ARG A 44 3.15 4.62 9.45
N GLU A 45 3.64 4.03 10.52
CA GLU A 45 2.92 3.02 11.27
C GLU A 45 1.61 3.60 11.80
N ILE A 46 0.49 2.93 11.56
CA ILE A 46 -0.85 3.35 12.01
C ILE A 46 -1.41 2.44 13.11
N THR A 47 -0.66 1.40 13.49
CA THR A 47 -1.00 0.43 14.54
C THR A 47 -0.10 0.55 15.78
N ALA A 48 0.74 1.59 15.84
CA ALA A 48 1.60 1.90 16.97
C ALA A 48 0.81 2.39 18.21
N GLU A 49 1.51 2.77 19.27
CA GLU A 49 0.90 3.17 20.56
C GLU A 49 -0.07 4.36 20.44
N ASP A 50 0.14 5.27 19.49
CA ASP A 50 -0.70 6.45 19.22
C ASP A 50 -1.85 6.16 18.23
N THR A 51 -2.14 4.88 18.00
CA THR A 51 -3.19 4.45 17.08
C THR A 51 -4.57 4.97 17.47
N VAL A 52 -5.38 5.28 16.45
CA VAL A 52 -6.78 5.73 16.57
C VAL A 52 -7.78 4.60 16.32
N TRP A 53 -7.33 3.34 16.40
CA TRP A 53 -8.20 2.19 16.20
C TRP A 53 -9.23 2.07 17.32
N GLY A 54 -10.44 1.68 16.95
CA GLY A 54 -11.52 1.45 17.91
C GLY A 54 -11.28 0.20 18.76
N GLY A 55 -11.90 0.15 19.94
CA GLY A 55 -11.81 -1.00 20.86
C GLY A 55 -10.91 -0.75 22.06
N TRP A 56 -10.64 -1.81 22.83
CA TRP A 56 -9.91 -1.75 24.12
C TRP A 56 -8.55 -2.47 24.07
N LYS A 57 -8.10 -2.83 22.88
CA LYS A 57 -6.89 -3.62 22.62
C LYS A 57 -6.11 -2.98 21.48
N TYR A 58 -4.80 -3.21 21.47
CA TYR A 58 -3.96 -2.84 20.33
C TYR A 58 -4.20 -3.82 19.18
N PRO A 59 -4.14 -3.35 17.91
CA PRO A 59 -4.16 -4.22 16.75
C PRO A 59 -3.01 -5.24 16.83
N GLU A 60 -3.30 -6.51 16.57
CA GLU A 60 -2.27 -7.57 16.49
C GLU A 60 -1.66 -7.64 15.08
N CYS A 61 -1.27 -6.48 14.53
CA CYS A 61 -0.62 -6.35 13.23
C CYS A 61 0.20 -5.06 13.13
N ASP A 62 1.25 -5.09 12.30
CA ASP A 62 2.06 -3.92 11.98
C ASP A 62 1.65 -3.41 10.59
N VAL A 63 0.89 -2.31 10.56
CA VAL A 63 0.41 -1.70 9.31
C VAL A 63 0.98 -0.30 9.17
N TRP A 64 1.57 -0.03 8.00
CA TRP A 64 2.15 1.24 7.62
C TRP A 64 1.37 1.85 6.45
N ALA A 65 0.99 3.12 6.55
CA ALA A 65 0.14 3.78 5.56
C ALA A 65 0.70 5.14 5.10
N GLY A 66 0.37 5.53 3.86
CA GLY A 66 0.70 6.84 3.33
C GLY A 66 -0.12 7.19 2.09
N ALA A 67 -0.37 8.50 1.91
CA ALA A 67 -0.91 9.07 0.69
C ALA A 67 0.27 9.56 -0.17
N LEU A 68 0.38 9.01 -1.38
CA LEU A 68 1.48 9.27 -2.30
C LEU A 68 1.04 10.21 -3.43
N ASN A 69 1.83 11.24 -3.68
CA ASN A 69 1.59 12.25 -4.71
C ASN A 69 2.33 11.90 -5.99
N HIS A 70 1.59 11.71 -7.08
CA HIS A 70 2.11 11.35 -8.40
C HIS A 70 3.04 10.12 -8.39
N ALA A 71 2.81 9.13 -7.53
CA ALA A 71 3.63 7.93 -7.50
C ALA A 71 3.48 7.12 -8.80
N ASP A 72 4.60 6.63 -9.34
CA ASP A 72 4.56 5.52 -10.28
C ASP A 72 4.29 4.23 -9.49
N LEU A 73 3.01 3.84 -9.41
CA LEU A 73 2.57 2.69 -8.61
C LEU A 73 3.20 1.38 -9.08
N LYS A 74 3.50 1.22 -10.37
CA LYS A 74 4.20 0.04 -10.85
C LYS A 74 5.61 -0.01 -10.29
N ALA A 75 6.35 1.10 -10.33
CA ALA A 75 7.69 1.17 -9.76
C ALA A 75 7.69 0.96 -8.24
N VAL A 76 6.67 1.45 -7.53
CA VAL A 76 6.49 1.21 -6.09
C VAL A 76 6.27 -0.27 -5.79
N LEU A 77 5.35 -0.93 -6.50
CA LEU A 77 5.07 -2.36 -6.32
C LEU A 77 6.28 -3.24 -6.70
N ASP A 78 6.97 -2.91 -7.80
CA ASP A 78 8.20 -3.58 -8.21
C ASP A 78 9.30 -3.44 -7.15
N HIS A 79 9.44 -2.26 -6.53
CA HIS A 79 10.41 -2.02 -5.46
C HIS A 79 10.07 -2.87 -4.23
N ILE A 80 8.82 -2.81 -3.77
CA ILE A 80 8.32 -3.61 -2.64
C ILE A 80 8.59 -5.11 -2.86
N GLY A 81 8.30 -5.64 -4.05
CA GLY A 81 8.51 -7.05 -4.37
C GLY A 81 9.98 -7.51 -4.34
N ARG A 82 10.95 -6.58 -4.44
CA ARG A 82 12.40 -6.87 -4.43
C ARG A 82 13.05 -6.68 -3.07
N MET A 83 12.33 -6.12 -2.11
CA MET A 83 12.88 -5.89 -0.77
C MET A 83 13.17 -7.21 -0.07
N PRO A 84 14.21 -7.26 0.79
CA PRO A 84 14.65 -8.48 1.46
C PRO A 84 13.76 -8.80 2.67
N TRP A 85 12.46 -9.02 2.44
CA TRP A 85 11.51 -9.38 3.49
C TRP A 85 11.94 -10.66 4.19
N ARG A 86 11.99 -10.63 5.52
CA ARG A 86 12.29 -11.78 6.37
C ARG A 86 11.13 -12.76 6.40
N CYS A 87 9.91 -12.24 6.44
CA CYS A 87 8.67 -13.01 6.41
C CYS A 87 7.85 -12.67 5.14
N PRO A 88 8.34 -13.00 3.93
CA PRO A 88 7.72 -12.56 2.67
C PRO A 88 6.27 -13.01 2.50
N ASN A 89 5.90 -14.16 3.09
CA ASN A 89 4.54 -14.68 3.01
C ASN A 89 3.52 -13.90 3.86
N ALA A 90 3.98 -13.13 4.85
CA ALA A 90 3.17 -12.26 5.70
C ALA A 90 2.88 -10.90 5.03
N LEU A 91 3.68 -10.50 4.03
CA LEU A 91 3.51 -9.22 3.34
C LEU A 91 2.16 -9.13 2.63
N GLN A 92 1.42 -8.06 2.94
CA GLN A 92 0.25 -7.62 2.19
C GLN A 92 0.40 -6.15 1.83
N VAL A 93 0.13 -5.81 0.58
CA VAL A 93 0.15 -4.44 0.06
C VAL A 93 -1.25 -4.08 -0.39
N PHE A 94 -1.79 -3.01 0.15
CA PHE A 94 -3.08 -2.44 -0.21
C PHE A 94 -2.82 -1.16 -1.00
N VAL A 95 -3.32 -1.09 -2.23
CA VAL A 95 -3.19 0.09 -3.09
C VAL A 95 -4.57 0.53 -3.56
N MET A 96 -4.87 1.81 -3.39
CA MET A 96 -6.05 2.45 -3.96
C MET A 96 -5.56 3.64 -4.78
N ASP A 97 -5.65 3.55 -6.11
CA ASP A 97 -5.24 4.63 -6.99
C ASP A 97 -6.24 5.81 -6.94
N GLN A 98 -5.93 6.91 -7.62
CA GLN A 98 -6.80 8.07 -7.65
C GLN A 98 -8.20 7.70 -8.14
N GLU A 99 -9.21 8.17 -7.42
CA GLU A 99 -10.63 7.99 -7.72
C GLU A 99 -11.12 6.53 -7.65
N GLU A 100 -10.28 5.57 -7.27
CA GLU A 100 -10.73 4.21 -6.98
C GLU A 100 -11.47 4.15 -5.64
N ALA A 101 -12.58 3.40 -5.60
CA ALA A 101 -13.40 3.21 -4.40
C ALA A 101 -12.93 2.08 -3.46
N PHE A 102 -11.89 1.32 -3.82
CA PHE A 102 -11.42 0.19 -3.02
C PHE A 102 -9.91 -0.04 -3.14
N PHE A 103 -9.36 -0.74 -2.14
CA PHE A 103 -7.98 -1.19 -2.17
C PHE A 103 -7.84 -2.50 -2.94
N ARG A 104 -6.92 -2.53 -3.89
CA ARG A 104 -6.33 -3.76 -4.43
C ARG A 104 -5.34 -4.32 -3.42
N VAL A 105 -5.44 -5.62 -3.18
CA VAL A 105 -4.59 -6.37 -2.26
C VAL A 105 -3.61 -7.20 -3.06
N SER A 106 -2.32 -7.01 -2.83
CA SER A 106 -1.24 -7.81 -3.39
C SER A 106 -0.44 -8.52 -2.30
N MET A 107 0.07 -9.72 -2.59
CA MET A 107 0.89 -10.50 -1.67
C MET A 107 2.10 -11.06 -2.40
N LEU A 108 3.23 -11.18 -1.70
CA LEU A 108 4.47 -11.73 -2.26
C LEU A 108 4.42 -13.25 -2.19
N ARG A 109 4.44 -13.93 -3.34
CA ARG A 109 4.41 -15.38 -3.45
C ARG A 109 5.40 -15.83 -4.50
N ASP A 110 6.21 -16.83 -4.17
CA ASP A 110 7.23 -17.38 -5.06
C ASP A 110 8.20 -16.32 -5.62
N GLY A 111 8.47 -15.26 -4.85
CA GLY A 111 9.33 -14.14 -5.27
C GLY A 111 8.65 -13.09 -6.15
N GLU A 112 7.34 -13.19 -6.38
CA GLU A 112 6.56 -12.23 -7.17
C GLU A 112 5.42 -11.61 -6.36
N LEU A 113 5.27 -10.29 -6.45
CA LEU A 113 4.15 -9.58 -5.85
C LEU A 113 2.93 -9.70 -6.79
N ARG A 114 1.89 -10.42 -6.36
CA ARG A 114 0.70 -10.72 -7.17
C ARG A 114 -0.55 -10.11 -6.52
N GLN A 115 -1.43 -9.51 -7.33
CA GLN A 115 -2.74 -9.04 -6.86
C GLN A 115 -3.70 -10.22 -6.64
N TYR A 116 -4.40 -10.22 -5.51
CA TYR A 116 -5.35 -11.26 -5.08
C TYR A 116 -6.80 -10.78 -5.03
N ALA A 117 -7.05 -9.51 -4.70
CA ALA A 117 -8.41 -9.00 -4.53
C ALA A 117 -8.49 -7.47 -4.74
N PRO A 118 -9.69 -6.93 -5.01
CA PRO A 118 -10.79 -7.63 -5.67
C PRO A 118 -10.45 -7.82 -7.16
N VAL A 119 -11.12 -8.79 -7.79
CA VAL A 119 -10.99 -9.08 -9.23
C VAL A 119 -12.20 -8.54 -10.00
N THR A 120 -13.37 -8.59 -9.38
CA THR A 120 -14.69 -8.06 -9.82
C THR A 120 -15.58 -7.87 -8.58
N PRO A 121 -16.59 -6.98 -8.60
CA PRO A 121 -16.83 -5.96 -9.61
C PRO A 121 -15.80 -4.82 -9.55
N SER A 122 -15.58 -4.13 -10.67
CA SER A 122 -14.95 -2.81 -10.73
C SER A 122 -16.02 -1.72 -10.65
N GLU A 123 -15.62 -0.46 -10.49
CA GLU A 123 -16.54 0.69 -10.48
C GLU A 123 -17.29 0.90 -11.80
N GLU A 124 -16.84 0.26 -12.87
CA GLU A 124 -17.50 0.29 -14.18
C GLU A 124 -18.63 -0.76 -14.27
N ASP A 125 -18.68 -1.71 -13.35
CA ASP A 125 -19.72 -2.75 -13.35
C ASP A 125 -21.05 -2.19 -12.84
N PRO A 126 -22.19 -2.50 -13.51
CA PRO A 126 -23.52 -2.03 -13.09
C PRO A 126 -23.89 -2.41 -11.66
N ASP A 127 -23.35 -3.53 -11.17
CA ASP A 127 -23.64 -4.07 -9.85
C ASP A 127 -22.72 -3.49 -8.75
N PHE A 128 -21.82 -2.54 -9.07
CA PHE A 128 -20.89 -1.97 -8.10
C PHE A 128 -21.59 -1.15 -7.01
N CYS A 129 -22.57 -0.33 -7.41
CA CYS A 129 -23.45 0.41 -6.51
C CYS A 129 -24.90 0.03 -6.84
N PRO A 130 -25.45 -1.05 -6.26
CA PRO A 130 -26.83 -1.43 -6.52
C PRO A 130 -27.77 -0.32 -6.06
N ASP A 131 -28.74 0.03 -6.90
CA ASP A 131 -29.69 1.14 -6.66
C ASP A 131 -30.61 0.90 -5.43
N ASP A 132 -30.62 -0.31 -4.86
CA ASP A 132 -31.51 -0.74 -3.78
C ASP A 132 -30.76 -1.11 -2.48
N LEU A 133 -30.65 -0.16 -1.55
CA LEU A 133 -30.39 -0.39 -0.11
C LEU A 133 -31.32 0.46 0.78
#